data_AF-A0A832CA47-F1
#
_entry.id   AF-A0A832CA47-F1
#
_cell.length_a   1.000
_cell.length_b   1.000
_cell.length_c   1.000
_cell.angle_alpha   90.00
_cell.angle_beta   90.00
_cell.angle_gamma   90.00
#
_symmetry.space_group_name_H-M   'P 1'
#
loop_
_entity.id
_entity.type
_entity.pdbx_description
1 polymer ?
#
loop_
_entity_poly.entity_id
_entity_poly.type
_entity_poly.pdbx_seq_one_letter_code
_entity_poly.pdbx_strand_id
1 'polypeptide(L)'
;EIALILAKDARFTSTPIELTEEHWVIIRYIRGYYIKYGVAPPVRMLVKQAKKDIGPHVDLQYIYKLFPQGPARDACRIAGLPKPTGCI
;
A
#
# COMPACT_ATOMS: atom_id res chain seq x y z
N GLU A 1 -0.34 10.90 10.84
CA GLU A 1 0.96 11.60 10.81
C GLU A 1 2.12 10.71 10.36
N ILE A 2 2.40 9.58 11.02
CA ILE A 2 3.52 8.67 10.66
C ILE A 2 3.49 8.24 9.18
N ALA A 3 2.32 7.86 8.64
CA ALA A 3 2.20 7.46 7.24
C ALA A 3 2.62 8.57 6.25
N LEU A 4 2.32 9.84 6.56
CA LEU A 4 2.72 10.98 5.73
C LEU A 4 4.24 11.18 5.75
N ILE A 5 4.87 11.01 6.92
CA ILE A 5 6.32 11.09 7.06
C ILE A 5 6.97 9.97 6.24
N LEU A 6 6.47 8.73 6.37
CA LEU A 6 6.98 7.58 5.61
C LEU A 6 6.81 7.76 4.10
N ALA A 7 5.69 8.32 3.65
CA ALA A 7 5.44 8.57 2.23
C ALA A 7 6.43 9.59 1.61
N LYS A 8 6.94 10.52 2.43
CA LYS A 8 7.93 11.54 2.04
C LYS A 8 9.38 11.19 2.40
N ASP A 9 9.62 10.02 2.98
CA ASP A 9 10.95 9.62 3.44
C ASP A 9 11.87 9.24 2.27
N ALA A 10 12.66 10.22 1.83
CA ALA A 10 13.61 10.10 0.72
C ALA A 10 14.70 9.04 0.92
N ARG A 11 14.89 8.51 2.14
CA ARG A 11 15.85 7.43 2.41
C ARG A 11 15.39 6.09 1.83
N PHE A 12 14.08 5.91 1.67
CA PHE A 12 13.48 4.64 1.25
C PHE A 12 12.72 4.75 -0.07
N THR A 13 12.34 5.95 -0.50
CA THR A 13 11.72 6.20 -1.80
C THR A 13 12.47 7.28 -2.57
N SER A 14 12.76 7.02 -3.84
CA SER A 14 13.35 8.02 -4.74
C SER A 14 12.35 9.11 -5.11
N THR A 15 11.05 8.80 -5.02
CA THR A 15 9.96 9.73 -5.36
C THR A 15 9.05 9.86 -4.14
N PRO A 16 8.85 11.07 -3.58
CA PRO A 16 7.88 11.28 -2.52
C PRO A 16 6.47 11.01 -3.05
N ILE A 17 5.66 10.32 -2.25
CA ILE A 17 4.30 9.95 -2.63
C ILE A 17 3.32 10.90 -1.92
N GLU A 18 2.45 11.55 -2.69
CA GLU A 18 1.33 12.31 -2.13
C GLU A 18 0.16 11.36 -1.84
N LEU A 19 -0.21 11.25 -0.55
CA LEU A 19 -1.27 10.36 -0.12
C LEU A 19 -2.65 10.96 -0.41
N THR A 20 -3.21 10.63 -1.57
CA THR A 20 -4.62 10.90 -1.91
C THR A 20 -5.56 9.95 -1.16
N GLU A 21 -6.88 10.18 -1.26
CA GLU A 21 -7.91 9.31 -0.67
C GLU A 21 -7.78 7.83 -1.08
N GLU A 22 -7.43 7.58 -2.34
CA GLU A 22 -7.22 6.22 -2.86
C GLU A 22 -6.04 5.51 -2.18
N HIS A 23 -4.95 6.25 -1.91
CA HIS A 23 -3.83 5.73 -1.13
C HIS A 23 -4.30 5.36 0.28
N TRP A 24 -5.10 6.22 0.92
CA TRP A 24 -5.62 5.97 2.25
C TRP A 24 -6.56 4.77 2.33
N VAL A 25 -7.36 4.52 1.29
CA VAL A 25 -8.17 3.29 1.19
C VAL A 25 -7.27 2.05 1.23
N ILE A 26 -6.23 2.02 0.39
CA ILE A 26 -5.30 0.89 0.32
C ILE A 26 -4.51 0.72 1.63
N ILE A 27 -3.97 1.81 2.18
CA ILE A 27 -3.20 1.82 3.43
C ILE A 27 -4.04 1.30 4.59
N ARG A 28 -5.28 1.78 4.74
CA ARG A 28 -6.21 1.32 5.79
C ARG A 28 -6.55 -0.14 5.63
N TYR A 29 -6.77 -0.61 4.39
CA TYR A 29 -7.02 -2.02 4.14
C TYR A 29 -5.82 -2.90 4.52
N ILE A 30 -4.60 -2.55 4.09
CA ILE A 30 -3.39 -3.30 4.43
C ILE A 30 -3.22 -3.37 5.95
N ARG A 31 -3.37 -2.24 6.64
CA ARG A 31 -3.21 -2.16 8.09
C ARG A 31 -4.30 -2.96 8.82
N GLY A 32 -5.55 -2.87 8.39
CA GLY A 32 -6.65 -3.64 8.96
C GLY A 32 -6.48 -5.15 8.74
N TYR A 33 -6.02 -5.55 7.55
CA TYR A 33 -5.70 -6.94 7.25
C TYR A 33 -4.55 -7.45 8.15
N TYR A 34 -3.49 -6.65 8.31
CA TYR A 34 -2.38 -7.01 9.19
C TYR A 34 -2.79 -7.15 10.65
N ILE A 35 -3.60 -6.23 11.18
CA ILE A 35 -4.13 -6.32 12.56
C ILE A 35 -4.98 -7.59 12.74
N LYS A 36 -5.72 -8.00 11.70
CA LYS A 36 -6.61 -9.18 11.76
C LYS A 36 -5.89 -10.51 11.60
N TYR A 37 -4.89 -10.60 10.72
CA TYR A 37 -4.27 -11.87 10.32
C TYR A 37 -2.77 -11.97 10.66
N GLY A 38 -2.14 -10.90 11.14
CA GLY A 38 -0.71 -10.87 11.48
C GLY A 38 0.24 -10.83 10.29
N VAL A 39 -0.27 -10.80 9.06
CA VAL A 39 0.51 -10.85 7.80
C VAL A 39 -0.01 -9.84 6.79
N ALA A 40 0.82 -9.45 5.83
CA ALA A 40 0.40 -8.58 4.73
C ALA A 40 -0.61 -9.28 3.80
N PRO A 41 -1.60 -8.57 3.23
CA PRO A 41 -2.53 -9.17 2.29
C PRO A 41 -1.81 -9.58 0.99
N PRO A 42 -2.17 -10.72 0.38
CA PRO A 42 -1.66 -11.06 -0.94
C PRO A 42 -2.17 -10.05 -1.97
N VAL A 43 -1.34 -9.75 -2.98
CA VAL A 43 -1.62 -8.73 -4.02
C VAL A 43 -3.00 -8.93 -4.67
N ARG A 44 -3.39 -10.19 -4.94
CA ARG A 44 -4.69 -10.53 -5.53
C ARG A 44 -5.87 -10.06 -4.66
N MET A 45 -5.76 -10.19 -3.34
CA MET A 45 -6.79 -9.73 -2.40
C MET A 45 -6.82 -8.21 -2.31
N LEU A 46 -5.66 -7.57 -2.31
CA LEU A 46 -5.54 -6.12 -2.32
C LEU A 46 -6.18 -5.52 -3.59
N VAL A 47 -5.87 -6.03 -4.78
CA VAL A 47 -6.50 -5.59 -6.04
C VAL A 47 -8.01 -5.81 -5.99
N LYS A 48 -8.47 -6.98 -5.50
CA LYS A 48 -9.89 -7.30 -5.40
C LYS A 48 -10.64 -6.33 -4.48
N GLN A 49 -10.03 -5.97 -3.35
CA GLN A 49 -10.64 -5.03 -2.42
C GLN A 49 -10.60 -3.60 -2.96
N ALA A 50 -9.46 -3.17 -3.52
CA ALA A 50 -9.34 -1.85 -4.14
C ALA A 50 -10.36 -1.64 -5.28
N LYS A 51 -10.65 -2.69 -6.07
CA LYS A 51 -11.72 -2.65 -7.08
C LYS A 51 -13.11 -2.38 -6.51
N LYS A 52 -13.38 -2.82 -5.27
CA LYS A 52 -14.66 -2.58 -4.60
C LYS A 52 -14.75 -1.20 -3.99
N ASP A 53 -13.66 -0.73 -3.38
CA ASP A 53 -13.67 0.48 -2.57
C ASP A 53 -13.38 1.76 -3.39
N ILE A 54 -12.53 1.65 -4.43
CA ILE A 54 -12.17 2.77 -5.32
C ILE A 54 -12.96 2.69 -6.62
N GLY A 55 -12.99 1.50 -7.24
CA GLY A 55 -13.79 1.25 -8.43
C GLY A 55 -13.22 0.19 -9.37
N PRO A 56 -14.01 -0.26 -10.35
CA PRO A 56 -13.67 -1.41 -11.20
C PRO A 56 -12.45 -1.20 -12.10
N HIS A 57 -12.05 0.05 -12.34
CA HIS A 57 -10.89 0.44 -13.13
C HIS A 57 -9.55 0.15 -12.44
N VAL A 58 -9.55 -0.11 -11.13
CA VAL A 58 -8.32 -0.37 -10.38
C VAL A 58 -7.76 -1.73 -10.73
N ASP A 59 -6.57 -1.78 -11.28
CA ASP A 59 -5.81 -2.99 -11.54
C ASP A 59 -4.42 -2.93 -10.89
N LEU A 60 -3.60 -3.95 -11.14
CA LEU A 60 -2.25 -3.98 -10.58
C LEU A 60 -1.41 -2.79 -11.08
N GLN A 61 -1.51 -2.44 -12.36
CA GLN A 61 -0.82 -1.27 -12.92
C GLN A 61 -1.22 0.02 -12.22
N TYR A 62 -2.50 0.19 -11.91
CA TYR A 62 -3.02 1.34 -11.18
C TYR A 62 -2.41 1.45 -9.78
N ILE A 63 -2.27 0.32 -9.08
CA ILE A 63 -1.60 0.29 -7.78
C ILE A 63 -0.12 0.68 -7.91
N TYR A 64 0.57 0.30 -8.99
CA TYR A 64 1.93 0.76 -9.27
C TYR A 64 2.00 2.26 -9.61
N LYS A 65 0.93 2.85 -10.16
CA LYS A 65 0.84 4.31 -10.37
C LYS A 65 0.72 5.05 -9.03
N LEU A 66 -0.08 4.51 -8.10
CA LEU A 66 -0.20 5.06 -6.75
C LEU A 66 1.07 4.83 -5.91
N PHE A 67 1.65 3.64 -6.02
CA PHE A 67 2.84 3.22 -5.27
C PHE A 67 3.95 2.81 -6.24
N PRO A 68 4.86 3.73 -6.62
CA PRO A 68 5.87 3.49 -7.65
C PRO A 68 6.80 2.28 -7.38
N GLN A 69 7.16 2.00 -6.13
CA GLN A 69 7.94 0.80 -5.78
C GLN A 69 7.06 -0.44 -5.54
N GLY A 70 5.76 -0.34 -5.79
CA GLY A 70 4.79 -1.40 -5.70
C GLY A 70 4.16 -1.57 -4.32
N PRO A 71 3.14 -2.44 -4.22
CA PRO A 71 2.34 -2.63 -3.01
C PRO A 71 3.15 -3.20 -1.83
N ALA A 72 4.11 -4.08 -2.11
CA ALA A 72 4.92 -4.71 -1.07
C ALA A 72 5.92 -3.74 -0.43
N ARG A 73 6.55 -2.87 -1.22
CA ARG A 73 7.64 -2.01 -0.75
C ARG A 73 7.16 -0.64 -0.28
N ASP A 74 6.27 0.00 -1.03
CA ASP A 74 5.75 1.32 -0.64
C ASP A 74 4.47 1.20 0.18
N ALA A 75 3.43 0.51 -0.30
CA ALA A 75 2.14 0.50 0.40
C ALA A 75 2.22 -0.16 1.78
N CYS A 76 2.88 -1.33 1.91
CA CYS A 76 3.08 -1.97 3.23
C CYS A 76 3.95 -1.12 4.17
N ARG A 77 5.01 -0.48 3.65
CA ARG A 77 5.88 0.41 4.44
C ARG A 77 5.10 1.60 4.97
N ILE A 78 4.35 2.29 4.10
CA ILE A 78 3.53 3.45 4.47
C ILE A 78 2.40 3.06 5.43
N ALA A 79 1.86 1.84 5.30
CA ALA A 79 0.89 1.27 6.24
C ALA A 79 1.49 0.88 7.61
N GLY A 80 2.82 1.01 7.77
CA GLY A 80 3.53 0.74 9.01
C GLY A 80 3.69 -0.75 9.31
N LEU A 81 3.70 -1.59 8.28
CA LEU A 81 4.01 -3.02 8.43
C LEU A 81 5.53 -3.22 8.54
N PRO A 82 5.99 -4.22 9.31
CA PRO A 82 7.40 -4.61 9.32
C PRO A 82 7.81 -5.06 7.91
N LYS A 83 9.12 -5.00 7.63
CA LYS A 83 9.68 -5.34 6.32
C LYS A 83 9.14 -6.72 5.88
N PRO A 84 8.44 -6.81 4.74
CA PRO A 84 7.80 -8.06 4.33
C PRO A 84 8.89 -9.11 4.11
N THR A 85 8.82 -10.19 4.88
CA THR A 85 9.71 -11.35 4.72
C THR A 85 9.01 -12.27 3.73
N GLY A 86 9.48 -12.36 2.49
CA GLY A 86 8.94 -13.29 1.48
C GLY A 86 8.27 -12.67 0.25
N CYS A 87 8.39 -11.37 0.00
CA CYS A 87 8.09 -10.81 -1.34
C CYS A 87 9.34 -10.97 -2.22
N ILE A 88 9.35 -12.02 -3.05
CA ILE A 88 10.27 -12.17 -4.19
C ILE A 88 9.68 -11.42 -5.38
#